data_AF-A0A368VPV9-F1
#
_entry.id   AF-A0A368VPV9-F1
#
_cell.length_a   1.000
_cell.length_b   1.000
_cell.length_c   1.000
_cell.angle_alpha   90.00
_cell.angle_beta   90.00
_cell.angle_gamma   90.00
#
_symmetry.space_group_name_H-M   'P 1'
#
loop_
_entity.id
_entity.type
_entity.pdbx_description
1 polymer ?
#
loop_
_entity_poly.entity_id
_entity_poly.type
_entity_poly.pdbx_seq_one_letter_code
_entity_poly.pdbx_strand_id
1 'polypeptide(L)' 'MSATLSIRVDSETEEELAVLTADGRSRNAAIVSAIHEAYRQAAYARLREDAEALRDNSDYRAEVQAARADMGAEDAW' A
#
# COMPACT_ATOMS: atom_id res chain seq x y z
N MET A 1 -10.42 -21.85 1.49
CA MET A 1 -10.11 -22.55 2.76
C MET A 1 -10.13 -21.52 3.88
N SER A 2 -10.70 -21.85 5.04
CA SER A 2 -10.68 -20.98 6.22
C SER A 2 -9.58 -21.44 7.18
N ALA A 3 -8.80 -20.51 7.70
CA ALA A 3 -7.78 -20.76 8.71
C ALA A 3 -8.10 -19.94 9.96
N THR A 4 -7.72 -20.45 11.14
CA THR A 4 -7.92 -19.77 12.42
C THR A 4 -6.66 -19.02 12.82
N LEU A 5 -6.79 -17.76 13.19
CA LEU A 5 -5.73 -16.91 13.73
C LEU A 5 -6.01 -16.61 15.21
N SER A 6 -5.03 -16.87 16.08
CA SER A 6 -5.06 -16.46 17.49
C SER A 6 -3.94 -15.46 17.72
N ILE A 7 -4.29 -14.30 18.28
CA ILE A 7 -3.36 -13.20 18.55
C ILE A 7 -3.48 -12.77 20.01
N ARG A 8 -2.36 -12.30 20.56
CA ARG A 8 -2.36 -11.56 21.81
C ARG A 8 -2.36 -10.08 21.48
N VAL A 9 -3.23 -9.34 22.15
CA VAL A 9 -3.40 -7.91 22.01
C VAL A 9 -3.33 -7.26 23.38
N ASP A 10 -2.90 -6.01 23.42
CA ASP A 10 -2.89 -5.22 24.65
C ASP A 10 -4.27 -4.56 24.90
N SER A 11 -4.38 -3.84 26.03
CA SER A 11 -5.62 -3.18 26.40
C SER A 11 -6.02 -2.07 25.42
N GLU A 12 -5.04 -1.35 24.87
CA GLU A 12 -5.27 -0.29 23.89
C GLU A 12 -5.89 -0.86 22.61
N THR A 13 -5.32 -1.94 22.09
CA THR A 13 -5.85 -2.64 20.91
C THR A 13 -7.27 -3.19 21.16
N GLU A 14 -7.58 -3.65 22.38
CA GLU A 14 -8.94 -4.08 22.72
C GLU A 14 -9.94 -2.91 22.73
N GLU A 15 -9.52 -1.72 23.19
CA GLU A 15 -10.34 -0.51 23.13
C GLU A 15 -10.58 -0.06 21.68
N GLU A 16 -9.54 -0.06 20.84
CA GLU A 16 -9.66 0.22 19.41
C GLU A 16 -10.61 -0.75 18.71
N LEU A 17 -10.50 -2.05 19.01
CA LEU A 17 -11.42 -3.08 18.50
C LEU A 17 -12.86 -2.82 18.94
N ALA A 18 -13.08 -2.35 20.17
CA ALA A 18 -14.42 -1.99 20.65
C ALA A 18 -15.00 -0.82 19.85
N VAL A 19 -14.19 0.20 19.54
CA VAL A 19 -14.61 1.33 18.69
C VAL A 19 -14.95 0.86 17.27
N LEU A 20 -14.07 0.04 16.68
CA LEU A 20 -14.24 -0.49 15.30
C LEU A 20 -15.43 -1.45 15.14
N THR A 21 -16.00 -1.94 16.24
CA THR A 21 -17.14 -2.86 16.25
C THR A 21 -18.40 -2.27 16.88
N ALA A 22 -18.38 -0.98 17.25
CA ALA A 22 -19.49 -0.30 17.89
C ALA A 22 -20.77 -0.23 17.02
N ASP A 23 -20.62 -0.32 15.69
CA ASP A 23 -21.70 -0.35 14.70
C ASP A 23 -22.36 -1.74 14.53
N GLY A 24 -21.95 -2.73 15.33
CA GLY A 24 -22.42 -4.12 15.22
C GLY A 24 -21.59 -4.98 14.27
N ARG A 25 -20.48 -4.45 13.72
CA ARG A 25 -19.51 -5.25 12.96
C ARG A 25 -18.87 -6.33 13.82
N SER A 26 -18.63 -7.51 13.25
CA SER A 26 -17.92 -8.57 13.97
C SER A 26 -16.43 -8.25 14.14
N ARG A 27 -15.83 -8.68 15.25
CA ARG A 27 -14.38 -8.56 15.50
C ARG A 27 -13.56 -9.17 14.36
N ASN A 28 -13.97 -10.33 13.85
CA ASN A 28 -13.30 -10.96 12.71
C ASN A 28 -13.32 -10.07 11.46
N ALA A 29 -14.46 -9.46 11.14
CA ALA A 29 -14.56 -8.56 9.98
C ALA A 29 -13.69 -7.30 10.16
N ALA A 30 -13.64 -6.74 11.37
CA ALA A 30 -12.76 -5.61 11.68
C ALA A 30 -11.28 -5.97 11.51
N ILE A 31 -10.84 -7.11 12.08
CA ILE A 31 -9.45 -7.59 11.99
C ILE A 31 -9.05 -7.87 10.53
N VAL A 32 -9.89 -8.59 9.78
CA VAL A 32 -9.62 -8.89 8.37
C VAL A 32 -9.51 -7.62 7.54
N SER A 33 -10.39 -6.63 7.77
CA SER A 33 -10.31 -5.34 7.10
C SER A 33 -9.00 -4.61 7.41
N ALA A 34 -8.59 -4.57 8.69
CA ALA A 34 -7.34 -3.94 9.11
C ALA A 34 -6.12 -4.61 8.47
N ILE A 35 -6.08 -5.95 8.38
CA ILE A 35 -5.00 -6.69 7.72
C ILE A 35 -4.90 -6.32 6.24
N HIS A 36 -6.03 -6.27 5.52
CA HIS A 36 -6.01 -5.90 4.10
C HIS A 36 -5.63 -4.44 3.88
N GLU A 37 -6.00 -3.54 4.78
CA GLU A 37 -5.57 -2.16 4.72
C GLU A 37 -4.07 -2.01 4.95
N ALA A 38 -3.52 -2.65 5.98
CA ALA A 38 -2.09 -2.69 6.24
C ALA A 38 -1.31 -3.28 5.05
N TYR A 39 -1.82 -4.35 4.44
CA TYR A 39 -1.22 -4.94 3.24
C TYR A 39 -1.17 -3.95 2.07
N ARG A 40 -2.27 -3.22 1.80
CA ARG A 40 -2.29 -2.20 0.75
C ARG A 40 -1.29 -1.09 1.03
N GLN A 41 -1.22 -0.60 2.27
CA GLN A 41 -0.26 0.44 2.66
C GLN A 41 1.19 -0.04 2.44
N ALA A 42 1.51 -1.28 2.84
CA ALA A 42 2.82 -1.87 2.61
C ALA A 42 3.14 -2.02 1.11
N ALA A 43 2.17 -2.46 0.30
CA ALA A 43 2.34 -2.59 -1.14
C ALA A 43 2.60 -1.23 -1.81
N TYR A 44 1.87 -0.18 -1.42
CA TYR A 44 2.11 1.17 -1.93
C TYR A 44 3.45 1.75 -1.49
N ALA A 45 3.86 1.51 -0.23
CA ALA A 45 5.18 1.90 0.24
C ALA A 45 6.27 1.22 -0.60
N ARG A 46 6.10 -0.07 -0.91
CA ARG A 46 7.06 -0.81 -1.74
C ARG A 46 7.13 -0.29 -3.17
N LEU A 47 5.99 -0.02 -3.80
CA LEU A 47 5.94 0.59 -5.13
C LEU A 47 6.62 1.96 -5.15
N ARG A 48 6.52 2.71 -4.06
CA ARG A 48 7.22 3.99 -3.93
C ARG A 48 8.73 3.80 -3.83
N GLU A 49 9.20 2.87 -3.01
CA GLU A 49 10.63 2.50 -2.94
C GLU A 49 11.16 2.05 -4.30
N ASP A 50 10.41 1.20 -5.01
CA ASP A 50 10.79 0.69 -6.33
C ASP A 50 10.80 1.82 -7.37
N ALA A 51 9.86 2.76 -7.32
CA ALA A 51 9.84 3.94 -8.19
C ALA A 51 11.00 4.91 -7.89
N GLU A 52 11.35 5.10 -6.62
CA GLU A 52 12.52 5.88 -6.20
C GLU A 52 13.82 5.21 -6.67
N ALA A 53 13.93 3.88 -6.55
CA ALA A 53 15.07 3.11 -7.04
C ALA A 53 15.20 3.16 -8.58
N LEU A 54 14.08 3.14 -9.32
CA LEU A 54 14.09 3.33 -10.77
C LEU A 54 14.48 4.75 -11.16
N ARG A 55 14.04 5.77 -10.43
CA ARG A 55 14.40 7.18 -10.69
C ARG A 55 15.90 7.44 -10.55
N ASP A 56 16.55 6.75 -9.61
CA ASP A 56 17.99 6.86 -9.37
C ASP A 56 18.83 5.97 -10.31
N ASN A 57 18.19 5.12 -11.11
CA ASN A 57 18.86 4.31 -12.13
C ASN A 57 19.17 5.16 -13.39
N SER A 58 20.45 5.26 -13.73
CA SER A 58 20.94 6.03 -14.89
C SER A 58 20.43 5.50 -16.23
N ASP A 59 20.23 4.20 -16.35
CA ASP A 59 19.76 3.56 -17.58
C ASP A 59 18.27 3.83 -17.79
N TYR A 60 17.48 3.78 -16.72
CA TYR A 60 16.07 4.16 -16.75
C TYR A 60 15.89 5.63 -17.12
N ARG A 61 16.75 6.53 -16.60
CA ARG A 61 16.76 7.94 -17.02
C ARG A 61 17.12 8.11 -18.50
N ALA A 62 18.07 7.34 -19.02
CA ALA A 62 18.47 7.39 -20.42
C ALA A 62 17.34 6.90 -21.33
N GLU A 63 16.65 5.82 -20.93
CA GLU A 63 15.51 5.26 -21.64
C GLU A 63 14.30 6.21 -21.65
N VAL A 64 13.96 6.83 -20.52
CA VAL A 64 12.90 7.84 -20.44
C VAL A 64 13.22 9.07 -21.31
N GLN A 65 14.49 9.50 -21.35
CA GLN A 65 14.90 10.61 -22.22
C GLN A 65 14.85 10.22 -23.70
N ALA A 66 15.23 8.99 -24.05
CA ALA A 66 15.12 8.48 -25.40
C ALA A 66 13.65 8.38 -25.84
N ALA A 67 12.76 7.86 -24.98
CA ALA A 67 11.33 7.79 -25.25
C ALA A 67 10.69 9.19 -25.40
N ARG A 68 11.10 10.17 -24.59
CA ARG A 68 10.66 11.57 -24.73
C ARG A 68 11.15 12.22 -26.02
N ALA A 69 12.37 11.90 -26.46
CA ALA A 69 12.90 12.36 -27.72
C ALA A 69 12.17 11.73 -28.93
N ASP A 70 11.81 10.45 -28.82
CA ASP A 70 11.09 9.69 -29.85
C ASP A 70 9.63 10.12 -29.98
N MET A 71 8.99 10.51 -28.87
CA MET A 71 7.64 11.10 -28.88
C MET A 71 7.58 12.51 -29.47
N GLY A 72 8.72 13.14 -29.75
CA GLY A 72 8.80 14.52 -30.22
C GLY A 72 8.42 15.53 -29.13
N ALA A 73 9.21 16.58 -28.99
CA ALA A 73 8.77 17.76 -28.26
C ALA A 73 7.63 18.42 -29.07
N GLU A 74 6.40 17.93 -28.91
CA GLU A 74 5.24 18.74 -29.21
C GLU A 74 5.15 19.79 -28.10
N ASP A 75 5.90 20.88 -28.31
CA ASP A 75 5.58 22.19 -27.75
C ASP A 75 4.11 22.49 -28.11
N ALA A 76 3.20 22.15 -27.21
CA ALA A 76 1.84 22.61 -27.24
C ALA A 76 1.46 23.07 -25.83
N TRP A 77 1.39 24.40 -25.75
CA TRP A 77 0.90 25.24 -24.66
C TRP A 77 -0.31 24.67 -23.90
#